data_AF-A0A354YZ21-F1
#
_entry.id   AF-A0A354YZ21-F1
#
_cell.length_a   1.000
_cell.length_b   1.000
_cell.length_c   1.000
_cell.angle_alpha   90.00
_cell.angle_beta   90.00
_cell.angle_gamma   90.00
#
_symmetry.space_group_name_H-M   'P 1'
#
loop_
_entity.id
_entity.type
_entity.pdbx_description
1 polymer ?
#
loop_
_entity_poly.entity_id
_entity_poly.type
_entity_poly.pdbx_seq_one_letter_code
_entity_poly.pdbx_strand_id
1 'polypeptide(L)'
;AFADALRGIRACLNNGVKTGIRFTVNKYNQDDLPEIFEIIEREGIPRFCMYHLVYAGRGREMADMDTSIGEKRDILELVSRKTVELYEKGVEVEILTTDNHADGIFLLNHIKEQQPERQEEIEQLLQMHGGCSAGTKFANIDPRGNVHPCQFWQDYSVGNIREKPFSEIWTSDDELMIKLREKDKHVKGKCGDCSYKSLCSGCRIRARAVYDDLWAEDPACYLTQAEMK
;
A
#
# COMPACT_ATOMS: atom_id res chain seq x y z
N ALA A 1 -25.69 -3.35 7.33
CA ALA A 1 -24.23 -3.29 7.09
C ALA A 1 -23.71 -1.84 7.04
N PHE A 2 -23.92 -1.09 5.94
CA PHE A 2 -23.40 0.28 5.80
C PHE A 2 -23.84 1.24 6.92
N ALA A 3 -25.14 1.30 7.21
CA ALA A 3 -25.69 2.12 8.29
C ALA A 3 -25.09 1.73 9.67
N ASP A 4 -24.83 0.45 9.90
CA ASP A 4 -24.26 -0.02 11.16
C ASP A 4 -22.78 0.41 11.30
N ALA A 5 -22.03 0.39 10.19
CA ALA A 5 -20.65 0.90 10.16
C ALA A 5 -20.59 2.41 10.47
N LEU A 6 -21.48 3.21 9.86
CA LEU A 6 -21.57 4.64 10.16
C LEU A 6 -21.97 4.91 11.63
N ARG A 7 -22.92 4.13 12.18
CA ARG A 7 -23.24 4.22 13.61
C ARG A 7 -22.03 3.92 14.48
N GLY A 8 -21.22 2.91 14.12
CA GLY A 8 -19.97 2.59 14.81
C GLY A 8 -18.96 3.74 14.76
N ILE A 9 -18.74 4.34 13.58
CA ILE A 9 -17.86 5.50 13.41
C ILE A 9 -18.29 6.65 14.32
N ARG A 10 -19.58 7.03 14.29
CA ARG A 10 -20.14 8.09 15.14
C ARG A 10 -19.96 7.80 16.62
N ALA A 11 -20.18 6.55 17.05
CA ALA A 11 -19.97 6.15 18.43
C ALA A 11 -18.50 6.33 18.86
N CYS A 12 -17.54 5.96 18.01
CA CYS A 12 -16.11 6.19 18.27
C CYS A 12 -15.79 7.69 18.40
N LEU A 13 -16.24 8.49 17.43
CA LEU A 13 -16.00 9.94 17.42
C LEU A 13 -16.57 10.63 18.67
N ASN A 14 -17.80 10.30 19.05
CA ASN A 14 -18.46 10.85 20.23
C ASN A 14 -17.74 10.53 21.56
N ASN A 15 -16.86 9.53 21.57
CA ASN A 15 -16.07 9.12 22.73
C ASN A 15 -14.58 9.44 22.58
N GLY A 16 -14.19 10.26 21.58
CA GLY A 16 -12.78 10.62 21.35
C GLY A 16 -11.89 9.46 20.89
N VAL A 17 -12.48 8.37 20.40
CA VAL A 17 -11.74 7.22 19.86
C VAL A 17 -11.38 7.52 18.41
N LYS A 18 -10.07 7.55 18.10
CA LYS A 18 -9.58 7.70 16.73
C LYS A 18 -10.16 6.59 15.84
N THR A 19 -10.84 6.99 14.77
CA THR A 19 -11.48 6.09 13.82
C THR A 19 -11.22 6.55 12.38
N GLY A 20 -11.46 5.69 11.41
CA GLY A 20 -11.23 5.99 10.00
C GLY A 20 -11.94 5.03 9.08
N ILE A 21 -11.97 5.36 7.80
CA ILE A 21 -12.51 4.49 6.75
C ILE A 21 -11.36 3.74 6.10
N ARG A 22 -11.53 2.42 5.92
CA ARG A 22 -10.71 1.62 5.02
C ARG A 22 -11.56 1.19 3.84
N PHE A 23 -11.12 1.52 2.63
CA PHE A 23 -11.86 1.23 1.41
C PHE A 23 -10.93 0.54 0.40
N THR A 24 -11.25 -0.69 0.01
CA THR A 24 -10.52 -1.40 -1.04
C THR A 24 -11.21 -1.13 -2.37
N VAL A 25 -10.51 -0.43 -3.25
CA VAL A 25 -11.00 -0.08 -4.58
C VAL A 25 -10.87 -1.30 -5.51
N ASN A 26 -11.90 -1.54 -6.31
CA ASN A 26 -11.96 -2.58 -7.33
C ASN A 26 -12.87 -2.09 -8.49
N LYS A 27 -12.91 -2.84 -9.59
CA LYS A 27 -13.64 -2.42 -10.81
C LYS A 27 -15.14 -2.20 -10.63
N TYR A 28 -15.75 -2.70 -9.55
CA TYR A 28 -17.19 -2.58 -9.30
C TYR A 28 -17.56 -1.42 -8.37
N ASN A 29 -16.61 -0.84 -7.64
CA ASN A 29 -16.89 0.18 -6.62
C ASN A 29 -16.00 1.44 -6.74
N GLN A 30 -15.13 1.52 -7.75
CA GLN A 30 -14.28 2.70 -7.94
C GLN A 30 -15.08 3.99 -8.15
N ASP A 31 -16.27 3.90 -8.74
CA ASP A 31 -17.17 5.03 -8.97
C ASP A 31 -17.82 5.54 -7.67
N ASP A 32 -17.77 4.77 -6.58
CA ASP A 32 -18.27 5.19 -5.26
C ASP A 32 -17.24 6.05 -4.51
N LEU A 33 -15.98 6.09 -4.98
CA LEU A 33 -14.88 6.76 -4.28
C LEU A 33 -15.14 8.26 -4.03
N PRO A 34 -15.74 9.04 -4.95
CA PRO A 34 -16.13 10.42 -4.67
C PRO A 34 -17.10 10.56 -3.48
N GLU A 35 -18.08 9.66 -3.34
CA GLU A 35 -19.04 9.70 -2.24
C GLU A 35 -18.36 9.40 -0.89
N ILE A 36 -17.30 8.58 -0.89
CA ILE A 36 -16.50 8.35 0.33
C ILE A 36 -15.88 9.65 0.85
N PHE A 37 -15.39 10.54 -0.03
CA PHE A 37 -14.87 11.84 0.39
C PHE A 37 -15.96 12.76 0.94
N GLU A 38 -17.17 12.71 0.39
CA GLU A 38 -18.32 13.44 0.94
C GLU A 38 -18.71 12.92 2.33
N ILE A 39 -18.66 11.61 2.54
CA ILE A 39 -18.90 11.00 3.86
C ILE A 39 -17.83 11.45 4.85
N ILE A 40 -16.55 11.47 4.45
CA ILE A 40 -15.44 11.92 5.29
C ILE A 40 -15.66 13.35 5.77
N GLU A 41 -15.97 14.25 4.84
CA GLU A 41 -16.25 15.67 5.14
C GLU A 41 -17.47 15.81 6.05
N ARG A 42 -18.60 15.16 5.69
CA ARG A 42 -19.87 15.28 6.42
C ARG A 42 -19.80 14.75 7.84
N GLU A 43 -19.12 13.62 8.05
CA GLU A 43 -19.07 12.93 9.35
C GLU A 43 -17.85 13.36 10.19
N GLY A 44 -16.95 14.20 9.67
CA GLY A 44 -15.74 14.64 10.37
C GLY A 44 -14.77 13.49 10.64
N ILE A 45 -14.59 12.60 9.66
CA ILE A 45 -13.76 11.39 9.83
C ILE A 45 -12.29 11.78 9.68
N PRO A 46 -11.43 11.54 10.69
CA PRO A 46 -10.08 12.08 10.71
C PRO A 46 -9.08 11.27 9.88
N ARG A 47 -9.48 10.12 9.33
CA ARG A 47 -8.58 9.24 8.56
C ARG A 47 -9.29 8.44 7.47
N PHE A 48 -8.65 8.39 6.30
CA PHE A 48 -9.05 7.56 5.18
C PHE A 48 -7.86 6.76 4.64
N CYS A 49 -8.00 5.44 4.61
CA CYS A 49 -7.05 4.53 3.98
C CYS A 49 -7.69 3.90 2.75
N MET A 50 -7.27 4.33 1.57
CA MET A 50 -7.59 3.68 0.32
C MET A 50 -6.61 2.53 0.07
N TYR A 51 -7.14 1.35 -0.24
CA TYR A 51 -6.36 0.17 -0.57
C TYR A 51 -6.55 -0.17 -2.05
N HIS A 52 -5.45 -0.37 -2.77
CA HIS A 52 -5.49 -1.11 -4.03
C HIS A 52 -5.70 -2.59 -3.72
N LEU A 53 -6.40 -3.31 -4.61
CA LEU A 53 -6.67 -4.72 -4.39
C LEU A 53 -5.37 -5.55 -4.45
N VAL A 54 -5.13 -6.35 -3.41
CA VAL A 54 -4.05 -7.35 -3.37
C VAL A 54 -4.68 -8.73 -3.50
N TYR A 55 -4.64 -9.30 -4.70
CA TYR A 55 -5.16 -10.64 -5.01
C TYR A 55 -4.15 -11.74 -4.65
N ALA A 56 -3.72 -11.76 -3.39
CA ALA A 56 -2.83 -12.78 -2.84
C ALA A 56 -3.47 -13.52 -1.66
N GLY A 57 -2.91 -14.67 -1.29
CA GLY A 57 -3.41 -15.50 -0.20
C GLY A 57 -4.86 -15.91 -0.43
N ARG A 58 -5.74 -15.59 0.52
CA ARG A 58 -7.19 -15.91 0.45
C ARG A 58 -7.94 -15.13 -0.63
N GLY A 59 -7.36 -14.03 -1.13
CA GLY A 59 -7.96 -13.18 -2.18
C GLY A 59 -7.53 -13.56 -3.60
N ARG A 60 -6.84 -14.68 -3.81
CA ARG A 60 -6.29 -15.06 -5.14
C ARG A 60 -7.35 -15.11 -6.25
N GLU A 61 -8.58 -15.51 -5.91
CA GLU A 61 -9.70 -15.64 -6.85
C GLU A 61 -10.32 -14.29 -7.23
N MET A 62 -9.88 -13.19 -6.59
CA MET A 62 -10.36 -11.84 -6.84
C MET A 62 -9.49 -11.06 -7.83
N ALA A 63 -8.49 -11.69 -8.46
CA ALA A 63 -7.61 -11.03 -9.43
C ALA A 63 -8.42 -10.35 -10.55
N ASP A 64 -9.48 -11.00 -11.02
CA ASP A 64 -10.37 -10.48 -12.07
C ASP A 64 -11.20 -9.27 -11.65
N MET A 65 -11.24 -8.95 -10.34
CA MET A 65 -11.93 -7.77 -9.81
C MET A 65 -11.00 -6.55 -9.74
N ASP A 66 -9.70 -6.74 -9.94
CA ASP A 66 -8.74 -5.65 -9.86
C ASP A 66 -9.01 -4.60 -10.94
N THR A 67 -8.66 -3.36 -10.65
CA THR A 67 -8.71 -2.26 -11.61
C THR A 67 -7.60 -2.42 -12.66
N SER A 68 -7.83 -1.91 -13.86
CA SER A 68 -6.81 -1.80 -14.89
C SER A 68 -5.71 -0.81 -14.48
N ILE A 69 -4.60 -0.83 -15.22
CA ILE A 69 -3.48 0.10 -15.04
C ILE A 69 -3.93 1.56 -15.21
N GLY A 70 -4.82 1.83 -16.18
CA GLY A 70 -5.37 3.16 -16.41
C GLY A 70 -6.24 3.61 -15.23
N GLU A 71 -7.19 2.77 -14.83
CA GLU A 71 -8.08 3.05 -13.69
C GLU A 71 -7.30 3.30 -12.39
N LYS A 72 -6.21 2.57 -12.13
CA LYS A 72 -5.34 2.82 -10.95
C LYS A 72 -4.74 4.23 -10.96
N ARG A 73 -4.32 4.73 -12.12
CA ARG A 73 -3.81 6.09 -12.27
C ARG A 73 -4.94 7.10 -12.03
N ASP A 74 -6.08 6.90 -12.68
CA ASP A 74 -7.24 7.80 -12.55
C ASP A 74 -7.73 7.88 -11.08
N ILE A 75 -7.70 6.76 -10.36
CA ILE A 75 -8.01 6.70 -8.92
C ILE A 75 -7.02 7.55 -8.12
N LEU A 76 -5.71 7.44 -8.36
CA LEU A 76 -4.74 8.24 -7.61
C LEU A 76 -4.85 9.74 -7.93
N GLU A 77 -5.13 10.09 -9.18
CA GLU A 77 -5.39 11.48 -9.59
C GLU A 77 -6.64 12.03 -8.87
N LEU A 78 -7.73 11.26 -8.82
CA LEU A 78 -8.94 11.59 -8.06
C LEU A 78 -8.64 11.78 -6.57
N VAL A 79 -7.93 10.85 -5.93
CA VAL A 79 -7.57 10.92 -4.51
C VAL A 79 -6.71 12.14 -4.23
N SER A 80 -5.73 12.43 -5.09
CA SER A 80 -4.84 13.58 -4.95
C SER A 80 -5.62 14.89 -5.03
N ARG A 81 -6.49 15.03 -6.04
CA ARG A 81 -7.36 16.20 -6.19
C ARG A 81 -8.30 16.37 -4.99
N LYS A 82 -8.95 15.30 -4.54
CA LYS A 82 -9.84 15.33 -3.38
C LYS A 82 -9.12 15.67 -2.07
N THR A 83 -7.86 15.25 -1.94
CA THR A 83 -7.00 15.62 -0.81
C THR A 83 -6.78 17.13 -0.76
N VAL A 84 -6.45 17.75 -1.90
CA VAL A 84 -6.27 19.20 -1.99
C VAL A 84 -7.58 19.94 -1.73
N GLU A 85 -8.70 19.50 -2.33
CA GLU A 85 -10.03 20.09 -2.10
C GLU A 85 -10.43 20.10 -0.62
N LEU A 86 -10.16 19.01 0.11
CA LEU A 86 -10.45 18.94 1.55
C LEU A 86 -9.53 19.84 2.38
N TYR A 87 -8.24 19.90 2.02
CA TYR A 87 -7.29 20.81 2.67
C TYR A 87 -7.69 22.28 2.51
N GLU A 88 -8.08 22.71 1.30
CA GLU A 88 -8.52 24.07 1.02
C GLU A 88 -9.79 24.46 1.79
N LYS A 89 -10.67 23.49 2.08
CA LYS A 89 -11.86 23.66 2.92
C LYS A 89 -11.55 23.66 4.43
N GLY A 90 -10.31 23.41 4.83
CA GLY A 90 -9.91 23.30 6.24
C GLY A 90 -10.38 22.01 6.92
N VAL A 91 -10.65 20.95 6.15
CA VAL A 91 -11.02 19.63 6.69
C VAL A 91 -9.73 18.90 7.08
N GLU A 92 -9.55 18.67 8.39
CA GLU A 92 -8.42 17.89 8.89
C GLU A 92 -8.67 16.39 8.72
N VAL A 93 -8.00 15.78 7.74
CA VAL A 93 -8.05 14.34 7.49
C VAL A 93 -6.69 13.80 7.04
N GLU A 94 -6.29 12.65 7.57
CA GLU A 94 -5.14 11.88 7.09
C GLU A 94 -5.58 10.95 5.95
N ILE A 95 -5.06 11.16 4.73
CA ILE A 95 -5.36 10.33 3.56
C ILE A 95 -4.14 9.47 3.24
N LEU A 96 -4.34 8.16 3.13
CA LEU A 96 -3.31 7.19 2.78
C LEU A 96 -3.75 6.36 1.59
N THR A 97 -2.87 6.18 0.62
CA THR A 97 -2.97 5.10 -0.36
C THR A 97 -2.10 3.93 0.08
N THR A 98 -2.60 2.71 -0.11
CA THR A 98 -1.97 1.50 0.42
C THR A 98 -1.92 0.41 -0.63
N ASP A 99 -0.88 -0.43 -0.56
CA ASP A 99 -0.68 -1.63 -1.39
C ASP A 99 -0.48 -1.38 -2.90
N ASN A 100 -0.16 -0.14 -3.29
CA ASN A 100 0.52 0.16 -4.56
C ASN A 100 1.65 1.17 -4.36
N HIS A 101 2.89 0.67 -4.27
CA HIS A 101 4.06 1.51 -4.00
C HIS A 101 4.39 2.49 -5.14
N ALA A 102 3.82 2.29 -6.34
CA ALA A 102 3.94 3.24 -7.44
C ALA A 102 3.34 4.61 -7.10
N ASP A 103 2.34 4.67 -6.21
CA ASP A 103 1.68 5.91 -5.81
C ASP A 103 2.65 6.94 -5.22
N GLY A 104 3.59 6.48 -4.40
CA GLY A 104 4.62 7.36 -3.84
C GLY A 104 5.51 8.00 -4.91
N ILE A 105 5.87 7.24 -5.95
CA ILE A 105 6.70 7.73 -7.05
C ILE A 105 5.92 8.65 -7.98
N PHE A 106 4.65 8.34 -8.24
CA PHE A 106 3.76 9.20 -9.00
C PHE A 106 3.63 10.59 -8.33
N LEU A 107 3.39 10.61 -7.02
CA LEU A 107 3.32 11.85 -6.24
C LEU A 107 4.66 12.59 -6.23
N LEU A 108 5.79 11.88 -6.10
CA LEU A 108 7.12 12.48 -6.19
C LEU A 108 7.34 13.15 -7.55
N ASN A 109 7.02 12.49 -8.65
CA ASN A 109 7.17 13.06 -9.99
C ASN A 109 6.32 14.33 -10.15
N HIS A 110 5.08 14.31 -9.64
CA HIS A 110 4.23 15.49 -9.63
C HIS A 110 4.84 16.64 -8.81
N ILE A 111 5.40 16.35 -7.63
CA ILE A 111 6.07 17.35 -6.79
C ILE A 111 7.33 17.91 -7.47
N LYS A 112 8.13 17.08 -8.16
CA LYS A 112 9.30 17.55 -8.91
C LYS A 112 8.92 18.58 -9.98
N GLU A 113 7.75 18.41 -10.61
CA GLU A 113 7.27 19.32 -11.64
C GLU A 113 6.64 20.61 -11.07
N GLN A 114 5.85 20.49 -10.00
CA GLN A 114 5.03 21.60 -9.50
C GLN A 114 5.65 22.35 -8.30
N GLN A 115 6.42 21.65 -7.47
CA GLN A 115 7.00 22.14 -6.20
C GLN A 115 8.42 21.58 -5.98
N PRO A 116 9.37 21.86 -6.89
CA PRO A 116 10.71 21.26 -6.87
C PRO A 116 11.47 21.52 -5.56
N GLU A 117 11.17 22.61 -4.86
CA GLU A 117 11.75 22.92 -3.55
C GLU A 117 11.42 21.89 -2.46
N ARG A 118 10.35 21.10 -2.65
CA ARG A 118 9.92 20.05 -1.72
C ARG A 118 10.45 18.67 -2.10
N GLN A 119 11.15 18.53 -3.22
CA GLN A 119 11.60 17.23 -3.72
C GLN A 119 12.41 16.46 -2.66
N GLU A 120 13.41 17.09 -2.05
CA GLU A 120 14.28 16.43 -1.07
C GLU A 120 13.50 15.93 0.14
N GLU A 121 12.55 16.72 0.64
CA GLU A 121 11.65 16.35 1.74
C GLU A 121 10.85 15.09 1.38
N ILE A 122 10.23 15.05 0.21
CA ILE A 122 9.42 13.91 -0.23
C ILE A 122 10.27 12.67 -0.48
N GLU A 123 11.46 12.81 -1.06
CA GLU A 123 12.39 11.69 -1.26
C GLU A 123 12.82 11.08 0.08
N GLN A 124 13.10 11.90 1.09
CA GLN A 124 13.40 11.43 2.46
C GLN A 124 12.22 10.68 3.07
N LEU A 125 10.99 11.21 2.94
CA LEU A 125 9.78 10.53 3.43
C LEU A 125 9.56 9.19 2.73
N LEU A 126 9.79 9.12 1.42
CA LEU A 126 9.69 7.87 0.66
C LEU A 126 10.80 6.88 1.01
N GLN A 127 12.01 7.35 1.30
CA GLN A 127 13.09 6.48 1.79
C GLN A 127 12.77 5.91 3.18
N MET A 128 12.21 6.74 4.07
CA MET A 128 11.73 6.33 5.39
C MET A 128 10.55 5.35 5.30
N HIS A 129 9.63 5.55 4.35
CA HIS A 129 8.52 4.62 4.09
C HIS A 129 9.02 3.31 3.47
N GLY A 130 9.95 3.42 2.51
CA GLY A 130 10.48 2.34 1.70
C GLY A 130 9.42 1.63 0.86
N GLY A 131 9.88 0.65 0.09
CA GLY A 131 9.01 -0.18 -0.72
C GLY A 131 8.19 -1.20 0.05
N CYS A 132 7.93 -2.35 -0.59
CA CYS A 132 7.33 -3.50 0.07
C CYS A 132 8.02 -3.80 1.41
N SER A 133 7.21 -3.80 2.47
CA SER A 133 7.67 -3.94 3.85
C SER A 133 7.96 -5.39 4.26
N ALA A 134 7.70 -6.35 3.36
CA ALA A 134 7.95 -7.76 3.62
C ALA A 134 9.42 -7.97 4.02
N GLY A 135 9.63 -8.69 5.12
CA GLY A 135 10.96 -9.00 5.63
C GLY A 135 11.74 -7.82 6.24
N THR A 136 11.17 -6.61 6.30
CA THR A 136 11.87 -5.40 6.80
C THR A 136 11.13 -4.71 7.93
N LYS A 137 9.88 -4.27 7.71
CA LYS A 137 9.15 -3.37 8.65
C LYS A 137 7.91 -4.00 9.28
N PHE A 138 7.28 -4.95 8.59
CA PHE A 138 6.07 -5.61 9.07
C PHE A 138 6.24 -7.12 9.11
N ALA A 139 5.91 -7.73 10.24
CA ALA A 139 5.73 -9.17 10.38
C ALA A 139 4.25 -9.47 10.61
N ASN A 140 3.79 -10.63 10.17
CA ASN A 140 2.49 -11.15 10.56
C ASN A 140 2.67 -12.42 11.40
N ILE A 141 2.01 -12.48 12.55
CA ILE A 141 1.99 -13.66 13.40
C ILE A 141 0.58 -14.25 13.34
N ASP A 142 0.46 -15.47 12.82
CA ASP A 142 -0.83 -16.14 12.71
C ASP A 142 -1.34 -16.64 14.07
N PRO A 143 -2.61 -17.08 14.19
CA PRO A 143 -3.15 -17.62 15.45
C PRO A 143 -2.44 -18.87 15.99
N ARG A 144 -1.61 -19.54 15.18
CA ARG A 144 -0.80 -20.71 15.55
C ARG A 144 0.61 -20.32 16.00
N GLY A 145 0.97 -19.03 15.91
CA GLY A 145 2.28 -18.50 16.26
C GLY A 145 3.29 -18.49 15.11
N ASN A 146 2.89 -18.85 13.89
CA ASN A 146 3.78 -18.80 12.73
C ASN A 146 4.06 -17.35 12.34
N VAL A 147 5.32 -17.05 12.04
CA VAL A 147 5.80 -15.74 11.62
C VAL A 147 5.89 -15.70 10.10
N HIS A 148 5.15 -14.80 9.48
CA HIS A 148 5.09 -14.59 8.04
C HIS A 148 5.75 -13.25 7.66
N PRO A 149 6.38 -13.15 6.46
CA PRO A 149 7.04 -11.93 6.02
C PRO A 149 6.11 -10.72 5.85
N CYS A 150 4.83 -10.94 5.56
CA CYS A 150 3.80 -9.88 5.54
C CYS A 150 2.39 -10.48 5.73
N GLN A 151 1.39 -9.62 5.95
CA GLN A 151 0.00 -10.03 6.20
C GLN A 151 -0.65 -10.85 5.08
N PHE A 152 -0.17 -10.70 3.84
CA PHE A 152 -0.72 -11.39 2.67
C PHE A 152 -0.02 -12.72 2.35
N TRP A 153 1.06 -13.06 3.07
CA TRP A 153 1.96 -14.16 2.74
C TRP A 153 1.80 -15.36 3.70
N GLN A 154 0.60 -15.92 3.72
CA GLN A 154 0.23 -16.96 4.69
C GLN A 154 0.78 -18.36 4.36
N ASP A 155 1.29 -18.57 3.15
CA ASP A 155 1.82 -19.87 2.69
C ASP A 155 3.32 -20.05 2.96
N TYR A 156 4.00 -19.05 3.53
CA TYR A 156 5.41 -19.13 3.93
C TYR A 156 5.59 -18.74 5.39
N SER A 157 6.13 -19.64 6.21
CA SER A 157 6.47 -19.38 7.60
C SER A 157 7.99 -19.36 7.77
N VAL A 158 8.50 -18.27 8.34
CA VAL A 158 9.93 -18.10 8.69
C VAL A 158 10.27 -18.88 9.97
N GLY A 159 9.27 -19.14 10.82
CA GLY A 159 9.42 -19.84 12.10
C GLY A 159 8.19 -19.66 13.00
N ASN A 160 8.24 -20.20 14.22
CA ASN A 160 7.12 -20.12 15.16
C ASN A 160 7.55 -19.53 16.52
N ILE A 161 6.83 -18.51 17.00
CA ILE A 161 7.15 -17.81 18.26
C ILE A 161 7.00 -18.69 19.52
N ARG A 162 6.35 -19.86 19.39
CA ARG A 162 6.23 -20.85 20.46
C ARG A 162 7.49 -21.70 20.61
N GLU A 163 8.37 -21.68 19.62
CA GLU A 163 9.60 -22.48 19.57
C GLU A 163 10.85 -21.63 19.80
N LYS A 164 10.89 -20.42 19.23
CA LYS A 164 12.03 -19.49 19.32
C LYS A 164 11.58 -18.05 19.55
N PRO A 165 12.42 -17.19 20.17
CA PRO A 165 12.14 -15.76 20.27
C PRO A 165 11.89 -15.13 18.90
N PHE A 166 10.93 -14.20 18.81
CA PHE A 166 10.62 -13.50 17.57
C PHE A 166 11.86 -12.82 16.95
N SER A 167 12.75 -12.26 17.78
CA SER A 167 13.99 -11.64 17.31
C SER A 167 14.85 -12.61 16.50
N GLU A 168 15.03 -13.85 16.98
CA GLU A 168 15.83 -14.86 16.29
C GLU A 168 15.18 -15.30 14.97
N ILE A 169 13.85 -15.40 14.93
CA ILE A 169 13.13 -15.74 13.70
C ILE A 169 13.25 -14.60 12.69
N TRP A 170 13.02 -13.36 13.14
CA TRP A 170 12.97 -12.18 12.28
C TRP A 170 14.34 -11.78 11.73
N THR A 171 15.42 -12.01 12.49
CA THR A 171 16.81 -11.75 12.07
C THR A 171 17.56 -13.01 11.65
N SER A 172 16.84 -14.10 11.38
CA SER A 172 17.44 -15.37 10.95
C SER A 172 18.15 -15.25 9.59
N ASP A 173 18.96 -16.28 9.30
CA ASP A 173 19.63 -16.50 8.02
C ASP A 173 18.71 -17.15 6.95
N ASP A 174 17.38 -17.05 7.13
CA ASP A 174 16.41 -17.47 6.13
C ASP A 174 16.70 -16.75 4.79
N GLU A 175 16.97 -17.52 3.73
CA GLU A 175 17.40 -16.98 2.44
C GLU A 175 16.39 -15.99 1.84
N LEU A 176 15.10 -16.26 2.03
CA LEU A 176 14.05 -15.38 1.52
C LEU A 176 14.05 -14.06 2.30
N MET A 177 14.14 -14.12 3.63
CA MET A 177 14.19 -12.92 4.47
C MET A 177 15.38 -12.04 4.15
N ILE A 178 16.57 -12.62 3.94
CA ILE A 178 17.77 -11.87 3.50
C ILE A 178 17.49 -11.16 2.18
N LYS A 179 16.98 -11.87 1.16
CA LYS A 179 16.68 -11.27 -0.15
C LYS A 179 15.58 -10.21 -0.07
N LEU A 180 14.59 -10.36 0.80
CA LEU A 180 13.53 -9.36 0.98
C LEU A 180 14.06 -8.05 1.57
N ARG A 181 15.08 -8.11 2.44
CA ARG A 181 15.76 -6.92 2.98
C ARG A 181 16.56 -6.17 1.91
N GLU A 182 17.04 -6.88 0.89
CA GLU A 182 17.80 -6.33 -0.25
C GLU A 182 17.01 -6.40 -1.57
N LYS A 183 15.68 -6.27 -1.50
CA LYS A 183 14.76 -6.48 -2.63
C LYS A 183 15.12 -5.68 -3.89
N ASP A 184 15.66 -4.48 -3.74
CA ASP A 184 16.07 -3.58 -4.82
C ASP A 184 17.21 -4.15 -5.68
N LYS A 185 18.02 -5.07 -5.13
CA LYS A 185 19.08 -5.79 -5.84
C LYS A 185 18.56 -6.98 -6.64
N HIS A 186 17.36 -7.45 -6.35
CA HIS A 186 16.83 -8.71 -6.89
C HIS A 186 15.70 -8.53 -7.90
N VAL A 187 14.96 -7.42 -7.84
CA VAL A 187 13.88 -7.13 -8.79
C VAL A 187 14.35 -7.13 -10.24
N LYS A 188 13.50 -7.65 -11.12
CA LYS A 188 13.71 -7.85 -12.56
C LYS A 188 12.68 -7.04 -13.36
N GLY A 189 12.76 -7.16 -14.69
CA GLY A 189 11.85 -6.51 -15.62
C GLY A 189 11.88 -4.99 -15.45
N LYS A 190 10.72 -4.35 -15.61
CA LYS A 190 10.55 -2.91 -15.45
C LYS A 190 11.08 -2.38 -14.10
N CYS A 191 10.91 -3.15 -13.02
CA CYS A 191 11.39 -2.76 -11.70
C CYS A 191 12.92 -2.84 -11.57
N GLY A 192 13.58 -3.73 -12.31
CA GLY A 192 15.04 -3.87 -12.32
C GLY A 192 15.75 -2.66 -12.95
N ASP A 193 15.14 -2.09 -13.98
CA ASP A 193 15.66 -0.95 -14.74
C ASP A 193 15.20 0.43 -14.20
N CYS A 194 14.27 0.45 -13.25
CA CYS A 194 13.70 1.68 -12.68
C CYS A 194 14.68 2.38 -11.72
N SER A 195 14.85 3.71 -11.88
CA SER A 195 15.72 4.51 -10.99
C SER A 195 15.20 4.58 -9.56
N TYR A 196 13.89 4.43 -9.38
CA TYR A 196 13.20 4.48 -8.08
C TYR A 196 13.15 3.13 -7.33
N LYS A 197 13.86 2.09 -7.78
CA LYS A 197 13.75 0.75 -7.18
C LYS A 197 14.16 0.68 -5.70
N SER A 198 15.08 1.53 -5.25
CA SER A 198 15.46 1.66 -3.83
C SER A 198 14.34 2.24 -2.97
N LEU A 199 13.47 3.09 -3.55
CA LEU A 199 12.34 3.73 -2.84
C LEU A 199 11.07 2.89 -2.90
N CYS A 200 10.77 2.29 -4.06
CA CYS A 200 9.49 1.64 -4.32
C CYS A 200 9.59 0.11 -4.29
N SER A 201 10.45 -0.46 -5.12
CA SER A 201 10.57 -1.89 -5.37
C SER A 201 9.29 -2.64 -5.77
N GLY A 202 8.05 -2.18 -5.53
CA GLY A 202 6.81 -2.92 -5.83
C GLY A 202 6.48 -4.06 -4.85
N CYS A 203 5.26 -4.60 -4.93
CA CYS A 203 4.72 -5.65 -4.06
C CYS A 203 5.19 -7.05 -4.50
N ARG A 204 6.00 -7.70 -3.66
CA ARG A 204 6.59 -9.01 -3.96
C ARG A 204 5.57 -10.15 -4.07
N ILE A 205 4.60 -10.17 -3.16
CA ILE A 205 3.60 -11.26 -3.17
C ILE A 205 2.63 -11.15 -4.35
N ARG A 206 2.34 -9.92 -4.81
CA ARG A 206 1.53 -9.69 -6.00
C ARG A 206 2.29 -10.12 -7.27
N ALA A 207 3.59 -9.81 -7.37
CA ALA A 207 4.43 -10.30 -8.46
C ALA A 207 4.43 -11.85 -8.54
N ARG A 208 4.63 -12.54 -7.40
CA ARG A 208 4.52 -14.01 -7.35
C ARG A 208 3.14 -14.53 -7.72
N ALA A 209 2.07 -13.86 -7.30
CA ALA A 209 0.71 -14.30 -7.62
C ALA A 209 0.41 -14.30 -9.13
N VAL A 210 1.00 -13.38 -9.90
CA VAL A 210 0.80 -13.30 -11.36
C VAL A 210 1.81 -14.11 -12.14
N TYR A 211 3.09 -14.00 -11.77
CA TYR A 211 4.20 -14.49 -12.59
C TYR A 211 4.86 -15.76 -12.06
N ASP A 212 4.45 -16.23 -10.87
CA ASP A 212 5.16 -17.26 -10.10
C ASP A 212 6.65 -16.90 -9.83
N ASP A 213 6.99 -15.61 -9.87
CA ASP A 213 8.30 -15.06 -9.55
C ASP A 213 8.15 -13.84 -8.64
N LEU A 214 8.68 -13.94 -7.41
CA LEU A 214 8.70 -12.85 -6.43
C LEU A 214 9.45 -11.62 -6.90
N TRP A 215 10.43 -11.83 -7.78
CA TRP A 215 11.35 -10.82 -8.25
C TRP A 215 10.95 -10.26 -9.61
N ALA A 216 9.86 -10.75 -10.20
CA ALA A 216 9.26 -10.09 -11.35
C ALA A 216 8.79 -8.67 -11.00
N GLU A 217 8.48 -7.91 -12.04
CA GLU A 217 7.88 -6.59 -11.90
C GLU A 217 6.54 -6.65 -11.16
N ASP A 218 6.16 -5.53 -10.55
CA ASP A 218 4.85 -5.42 -9.92
C ASP A 218 3.79 -5.15 -11.00
N PRO A 219 2.82 -6.06 -11.22
CA PRO A 219 1.82 -5.93 -12.29
C PRO A 219 0.87 -4.74 -12.09
N ALA A 220 0.78 -4.15 -10.90
CA ALA A 220 -0.04 -2.97 -10.64
C ALA A 220 0.68 -1.63 -10.90
N CYS A 221 1.98 -1.66 -11.27
CA CYS A 221 2.76 -0.46 -11.50
C CYS A 221 2.33 0.24 -12.79
N TYR A 222 1.65 1.38 -12.67
CA TYR A 222 1.15 2.19 -13.79
C TYR A 222 2.10 3.29 -14.27
N LEU A 223 3.32 3.37 -13.72
CA LEU A 223 4.33 4.32 -14.19
C LEU A 223 4.75 3.99 -15.63
N THR A 224 4.91 4.99 -16.48
CA THR A 224 5.44 4.85 -17.83
C THR A 224 6.97 4.78 -17.81
N GLN A 225 7.61 4.42 -18.93
CA GLN A 225 9.08 4.43 -19.02
C GLN A 225 9.70 5.81 -18.78
N ALA A 226 8.99 6.89 -19.08
CA ALA A 226 9.44 8.25 -18.82
C ALA A 226 9.43 8.55 -17.31
N GLU A 227 8.39 8.12 -16.60
CA GLU A 227 8.21 8.33 -15.16
C GLU A 227 9.11 7.45 -14.27
N MET A 228 9.83 6.49 -14.85
CA MET A 228 10.76 5.61 -14.15
C MET A 228 12.21 6.11 -14.09
N LYS A 229 12.45 7.33 -14.58
CA LYS A 229 13.78 7.94 -14.64
C LYS A 229 13.95 8.97 -13.54
#